data_AF-A0A9N8K593-F1
#
_entry.id   AF-A0A9N8K593-F1
#
_cell.length_a   1.000
_cell.length_b   1.000
_cell.length_c   1.000
_cell.angle_alpha   90.00
_cell.angle_beta   90.00
_cell.angle_gamma   90.00
#
_symmetry.space_group_name_H-M   'P 1'
#
loop_
_entity.id
_entity.type
_entity.pdbx_description
1 polymer ?
#
loop_
_entity_poly.entity_id
_entity_poly.type
_entity_poly.pdbx_seq_one_letter_code
_entity_poly.pdbx_strand_id
1 'polypeptide(L)'
;MESNGTGNAVSTEDIWTWVLRNPNTTAGFYVTQHSKSSSRAVTDFSIYLQTSLGPITVPNVQLNGRQSKIVVTDYHFGKHTLLYSSVDILTYGLFDKTSVLVLYLEAGQVGEFAFPGNISIVSYGKTNVTASRVKANNTSAYTKFVYNQAIGKTAIQLSNGVMMYLLDVSTAWSFWAPATTSDPNVAANEQIFAIGPYLVRNASVSSNIVSVHGDNTNSTILEVFVGDANVDTIAWNGERLATKKTVYGALTADLTSVLDRKVTIPTLSGWQVADSLPEMARDYDDSSWTVCNKTITLAPVKPLSLPVLYSSDYGYYSGMKVYRGYFDGESATSANLTAQGGLAAGWSAWLNGKLVGGHPGNASLLSTSGVLDFSGAKLYDKDNVLTVVTDYTGHDETSTGKGAANPRGLLGAVLKSSGNATASFKQWKIQGNAGGSANIDPVRGPLNEGGLYGERLGWHLPGFQPSGDNWSVGSPAEGLNSSGIKWYLTTFELDIDSDLDVPVGLELSAPSGTVASVQIFMNGYQYGKYIPHIGPQTRFPFPPGIINNQGKNTLALSVWAETDAGGKLDNVSLFAYNVYETSFDFAQNWTYLQPGWTSERLQYA
;
A
#
# COMPACT_ATOMS: atom_id res chain seq x y z
N MET A 1 16.56 -8.32 32.76
CA MET A 1 17.44 -7.20 32.36
C MET A 1 18.50 -7.08 33.44
N GLU A 2 19.80 -7.12 33.08
CA GLU A 2 20.92 -7.05 34.03
C GLU A 2 21.40 -5.61 34.26
N SER A 3 21.66 -4.87 33.18
CA SER A 3 22.04 -3.46 33.23
C SER A 3 21.65 -2.75 31.94
N ASN A 4 21.56 -1.43 31.98
CA ASN A 4 21.48 -0.59 30.79
C ASN A 4 22.13 0.78 31.03
N GLY A 5 22.46 1.49 29.96
CA GLY A 5 22.96 2.86 30.05
C GLY A 5 23.93 3.24 28.94
N THR A 6 24.19 4.54 28.86
CA THR A 6 25.34 5.13 28.16
C THR A 6 26.63 4.57 28.75
N GLY A 7 27.59 4.15 27.90
CA GLY A 7 28.87 3.58 28.35
C GLY A 7 28.75 2.19 29.01
N ASN A 8 27.54 1.66 29.16
CA ASN A 8 27.31 0.39 29.84
C ASN A 8 27.85 -0.78 29.00
N ALA A 9 28.75 -1.56 29.59
CA ALA A 9 29.40 -2.71 28.95
C ALA A 9 30.14 -2.38 27.63
N VAL A 10 30.53 -1.13 27.40
CA VAL A 10 31.25 -0.68 26.20
C VAL A 10 32.33 0.33 26.55
N SER A 11 33.27 0.58 25.64
CA SER A 11 34.42 1.46 25.88
C SER A 11 34.16 2.97 25.66
N THR A 12 32.93 3.39 25.32
CA THR A 12 32.61 4.78 25.00
C THR A 12 31.20 5.16 25.47
N GLU A 13 31.03 6.42 25.89
CA GLU A 13 29.74 7.02 26.23
C GLU A 13 28.89 7.36 25.00
N ASP A 14 29.44 7.26 23.78
CA ASP A 14 28.67 7.48 22.56
C ASP A 14 27.65 6.37 22.27
N ILE A 15 27.77 5.25 22.99
CA ILE A 15 26.98 4.04 22.82
C ILE A 15 26.15 3.76 24.08
N TRP A 16 24.86 3.47 23.87
CA TRP A 16 23.95 2.96 24.88
C TRP A 16 23.77 1.45 24.67
N THR A 17 23.85 0.69 25.75
CA THR A 17 23.69 -0.77 25.70
C THR A 17 22.66 -1.24 26.71
N TRP A 18 21.77 -2.16 26.30
CA TRP A 18 20.99 -3.00 27.22
C TRP A 18 21.59 -4.39 27.31
N VAL A 19 21.84 -4.86 28.53
CA VAL A 19 22.33 -6.22 28.80
C VAL A 19 21.18 -7.06 29.35
N LEU A 20 20.83 -8.11 28.62
CA LEU A 20 19.73 -9.01 28.91
C LEU A 20 20.25 -10.44 29.09
N ARG A 21 19.57 -11.22 29.93
CA ARG A 21 19.81 -12.65 30.10
C ARG A 21 18.54 -13.43 29.87
N ASN A 22 18.69 -14.53 29.15
CA ASN A 22 17.67 -15.55 29.11
C ASN A 22 17.59 -16.24 30.49
N PRO A 23 16.44 -16.25 31.19
CA PRO A 23 16.32 -16.85 32.51
C PRO A 23 16.46 -18.38 32.52
N ASN A 24 16.24 -19.03 31.37
CA ASN A 24 16.29 -20.49 31.23
C ASN A 24 17.67 -20.96 30.75
N THR A 25 18.26 -20.27 29.77
CA THR A 25 19.52 -20.70 29.13
C THR A 25 20.73 -19.90 29.58
N THR A 26 20.55 -18.81 30.33
CA THR A 26 21.61 -17.86 30.73
C THR A 26 22.32 -17.11 29.59
N ALA A 27 21.92 -17.36 28.33
CA ALA A 27 22.42 -16.64 27.16
C ALA A 27 22.28 -15.11 27.33
N GLY A 28 23.36 -14.39 27.00
CA GLY A 28 23.43 -12.94 27.07
C GLY A 28 23.08 -12.27 25.75
N PHE A 29 22.38 -11.14 25.83
CA PHE A 29 22.07 -10.28 24.69
C PHE A 29 22.41 -8.84 25.04
N TYR A 30 23.31 -8.24 24.27
CA TYR A 30 23.82 -6.89 24.42
C TYR A 30 23.32 -6.08 23.23
N VAL A 31 22.19 -5.39 23.43
CA VAL A 31 21.57 -4.55 22.41
C VAL A 31 22.25 -3.19 22.45
N THR A 32 22.96 -2.84 21.39
CA THR A 32 23.77 -1.61 21.27
C THR A 32 23.12 -0.61 20.32
N GLN A 33 23.15 0.67 20.65
CA GLN A 33 22.78 1.77 19.76
C GLN A 33 23.60 3.02 20.10
N HIS A 34 23.61 4.05 19.25
CA HIS A 34 24.10 5.36 19.67
C HIS A 34 23.28 5.91 20.84
N SER A 35 23.93 6.51 21.84
CA SER A 35 23.28 7.16 22.99
C SER A 35 22.27 8.24 22.56
N LYS A 36 22.55 8.88 21.42
CA LYS A 36 21.57 9.69 20.68
C LYS A 36 21.07 8.89 19.48
N SER A 37 19.85 8.34 19.56
CA SER A 37 19.27 7.48 18.51
C SER A 37 19.21 8.14 17.12
N SER A 38 19.15 9.48 17.05
CA SER A 38 19.16 10.21 15.78
C SER A 38 20.56 10.36 15.15
N SER A 39 21.62 9.93 15.84
CA SER A 39 23.01 10.08 15.42
C SER A 39 23.25 9.49 14.03
N ARG A 40 24.14 10.14 13.27
CA ARG A 40 24.63 9.65 11.98
C ARG A 40 26.13 9.33 12.00
N ALA A 41 26.76 9.40 13.18
CA ALA A 41 28.18 9.13 13.33
C ALA A 41 28.49 7.64 13.08
N VAL A 42 29.71 7.39 12.58
CA VAL A 42 30.31 6.06 12.62
C VAL A 42 31.13 6.00 13.90
N THR A 43 30.88 5.01 14.75
CA THR A 43 31.51 4.90 16.07
C THR A 43 32.07 3.49 16.26
N ASP A 44 33.38 3.40 16.41
CA ASP A 44 34.08 2.19 16.81
C ASP A 44 34.21 2.12 18.34
N PHE A 45 34.03 0.94 18.91
CA PHE A 45 34.14 0.68 20.34
C PHE A 45 34.53 -0.76 20.63
N SER A 46 34.96 -1.01 21.87
CA SER A 46 35.07 -2.35 22.43
C SER A 46 33.84 -2.64 23.26
N ILE A 47 33.37 -3.89 23.24
CA ILE A 47 32.28 -4.38 24.09
C ILE A 47 32.81 -5.38 25.14
N TYR A 48 32.30 -5.26 26.36
CA TYR A 48 32.71 -6.06 27.52
C TYR A 48 31.64 -7.12 27.82
N LEU A 49 31.95 -8.36 27.47
CA LEU A 49 31.04 -9.49 27.50
C LEU A 49 31.27 -10.36 28.75
N GLN A 50 30.18 -10.85 29.34
CA GLN A 50 30.22 -11.89 30.37
C GLN A 50 29.78 -13.20 29.72
N THR A 51 30.67 -14.19 29.77
CA THR A 51 30.49 -15.51 29.16
C THR A 51 30.65 -16.62 30.19
N SER A 52 30.24 -17.85 29.87
CA SER A 52 30.52 -19.04 30.67
C SER A 52 32.01 -19.32 30.90
N LEU A 53 32.91 -18.75 30.09
CA LEU A 53 34.36 -18.85 30.27
C LEU A 53 34.99 -17.61 30.93
N GLY A 54 34.15 -16.72 31.46
CA GLY A 54 34.56 -15.48 32.14
C GLY A 54 34.40 -14.23 31.27
N PRO A 55 34.88 -13.07 31.76
CA PRO A 55 34.82 -11.81 31.03
C PRO A 55 35.67 -11.83 29.76
N ILE A 56 35.11 -11.35 28.65
CA ILE A 56 35.80 -11.24 27.36
C ILE A 56 35.60 -9.82 26.82
N THR A 57 36.67 -9.18 26.37
CA THR A 57 36.61 -7.90 25.65
C THR A 57 36.70 -8.17 24.15
N VAL A 58 35.70 -7.73 23.39
CA VAL A 58 35.71 -7.82 21.93
C VAL A 58 35.95 -6.41 21.35
N PRO A 59 37.10 -6.18 20.69
CA PRO A 59 37.42 -4.88 20.10
C PRO A 59 36.77 -4.70 18.71
N ASN A 60 36.87 -3.49 18.16
CA ASN A 60 36.49 -3.14 16.78
C ASN A 60 35.03 -3.42 16.42
N VAL A 61 34.12 -3.34 17.40
CA VAL A 61 32.69 -3.30 17.10
C VAL A 61 32.38 -1.89 16.58
N GLN A 62 31.62 -1.81 15.48
CA GLN A 62 31.29 -0.54 14.85
C GLN A 62 29.77 -0.37 14.73
N LEU A 63 29.27 0.81 15.05
CA LEU A 63 27.94 1.26 14.62
C LEU A 63 28.06 2.38 13.59
N ASN A 64 27.48 2.15 12.41
CA ASN A 64 27.18 3.21 11.45
C ASN A 64 26.04 4.10 11.97
N GLY A 65 25.85 5.25 11.33
CA GLY A 65 24.77 6.17 11.67
C GLY A 65 23.41 5.49 11.67
N ARG A 66 22.69 5.53 12.79
CA ARG A 66 21.39 4.87 13.01
C ARG A 66 21.43 3.35 12.89
N GLN A 67 22.59 2.73 13.10
CA GLN A 67 22.74 1.29 13.24
C GLN A 67 22.54 0.88 14.71
N SER A 68 22.03 -0.33 14.91
CA SER A 68 22.01 -1.05 16.18
C SER A 68 22.49 -2.48 15.92
N LYS A 69 23.09 -3.12 16.92
CA LYS A 69 23.54 -4.53 16.87
C LYS A 69 23.13 -5.26 18.14
N ILE A 70 22.87 -6.55 18.04
CA ILE A 70 22.62 -7.46 19.15
C ILE A 70 23.81 -8.42 19.26
N VAL A 71 24.76 -8.07 20.13
CA VAL A 71 25.90 -8.92 20.46
C VAL A 71 25.44 -10.00 21.44
N VAL A 72 25.82 -11.25 21.22
CA VAL A 72 25.35 -12.39 22.05
C VAL A 72 26.48 -13.06 22.82
N THR A 73 26.13 -13.67 23.95
CA THR A 73 27.00 -14.61 24.67
C THR A 73 26.26 -15.89 25.04
N ASP A 74 26.98 -17.01 25.07
CA ASP A 74 26.46 -18.33 25.43
C ASP A 74 25.16 -18.68 24.67
N TYR A 75 25.11 -18.34 23.37
CA TYR A 75 23.93 -18.53 22.54
C TYR A 75 23.84 -19.99 22.10
N HIS A 76 22.78 -20.67 22.51
CA HIS A 76 22.56 -22.09 22.22
C HIS A 76 21.78 -22.29 20.92
N PHE A 77 22.25 -23.22 20.09
CA PHE A 77 21.55 -23.65 18.86
C PHE A 77 21.80 -25.14 18.62
N GLY A 78 20.73 -25.94 18.64
CA GLY A 78 20.85 -27.40 18.67
C GLY A 78 21.70 -27.86 19.86
N LYS A 79 22.74 -28.65 19.58
CA LYS A 79 23.71 -29.14 20.58
C LYS A 79 24.93 -28.22 20.78
N HIS A 80 24.98 -27.08 20.08
CA HIS A 80 26.13 -26.19 20.05
C HIS A 80 25.88 -24.93 20.87
N THR A 81 26.97 -24.35 21.36
CA THR A 81 26.96 -23.05 22.05
C THR A 81 27.96 -22.13 21.38
N LEU A 82 27.49 -20.99 20.88
CA LEU A 82 28.32 -19.88 20.46
C LEU A 82 28.73 -19.11 21.72
N LEU A 83 30.01 -19.15 22.07
CA LEU A 83 30.50 -18.52 23.30
C LEU A 83 30.21 -17.02 23.29
N TYR A 84 30.48 -16.37 22.16
CA TYR A 84 30.02 -15.02 21.87
C TYR A 84 30.04 -14.74 20.36
N SER A 85 29.33 -13.69 19.95
CA SER A 85 29.43 -13.10 18.61
C SER A 85 29.13 -11.61 18.66
N SER A 86 30.06 -10.79 18.15
CA SER A 86 29.82 -9.36 17.88
C SER A 86 29.02 -9.12 16.60
N VAL A 87 28.75 -10.19 15.86
CA VAL A 87 28.01 -10.21 14.60
C VAL A 87 26.58 -10.65 14.86
N ASP A 88 25.64 -9.97 14.22
CA ASP A 88 24.22 -10.29 14.34
C ASP A 88 23.92 -11.68 13.77
N ILE A 89 23.09 -12.44 14.48
CA ILE A 89 22.57 -13.74 14.03
C ILE A 89 21.29 -13.48 13.23
N LEU A 90 21.25 -13.95 11.98
CA LEU A 90 20.04 -13.93 11.16
C LEU A 90 19.09 -15.05 11.58
N THR A 91 19.59 -16.28 11.57
CA THR A 91 18.83 -17.49 11.94
C THR A 91 19.79 -18.67 12.18
N TYR A 92 19.25 -19.80 12.64
CA TYR A 92 19.93 -21.09 12.62
C TYR A 92 18.97 -22.20 12.19
N GLY A 93 19.53 -23.29 11.67
CA GLY A 93 18.79 -24.46 11.19
C GLY A 93 19.48 -25.75 11.61
N LEU A 94 18.68 -26.78 11.85
CA LEU A 94 19.13 -28.11 12.29
C LEU A 94 18.84 -29.11 11.18
N PHE A 95 19.85 -29.45 10.41
CA PHE A 95 19.74 -30.40 9.32
C PHE A 95 20.42 -31.70 9.74
N ASP A 96 19.86 -32.86 9.40
CA ASP A 96 20.30 -34.22 9.79
C ASP A 96 21.59 -34.33 10.63
N LYS A 97 22.75 -34.03 10.03
CA LYS A 97 24.07 -34.13 10.67
C LYS A 97 24.76 -32.78 10.92
N THR A 98 24.17 -31.67 10.49
CA THR A 98 24.79 -30.34 10.45
C THR A 98 23.88 -29.28 11.05
N SER A 99 24.36 -28.62 12.10
CA SER A 99 23.76 -27.37 12.56
C SER A 99 24.35 -26.21 11.76
N VAL A 100 23.49 -25.40 11.15
CA VAL A 100 23.89 -24.24 10.35
C VAL A 100 23.52 -22.96 11.09
N LEU A 101 24.48 -22.05 11.26
CA LEU A 101 24.27 -20.73 11.85
C LEU A 101 24.50 -19.63 10.80
N VAL A 102 23.57 -18.69 10.67
CA VAL A 102 23.65 -17.63 9.67
C VAL A 102 23.92 -16.32 10.37
N LEU A 103 25.05 -15.69 10.05
CA LEU A 103 25.48 -14.41 10.56
C LEU A 103 25.46 -13.36 9.46
N TYR A 104 25.18 -12.11 9.81
CA TYR A 104 25.27 -11.00 8.87
C TYR A 104 25.97 -9.78 9.46
N LEU A 105 26.74 -9.10 8.62
CA LEU A 105 27.52 -7.92 8.99
C LEU A 105 27.55 -6.92 7.83
N GLU A 106 27.71 -5.62 8.09
CA GLU A 106 27.90 -4.66 7.01
C GLU A 106 29.24 -4.92 6.31
N ALA A 107 29.29 -4.82 4.98
CA ALA A 107 30.55 -4.99 4.26
C ALA A 107 31.60 -3.97 4.73
N GLY A 108 32.84 -4.42 4.95
CA GLY A 108 33.94 -3.61 5.48
C GLY A 108 34.05 -3.62 7.01
N GLN A 109 33.00 -3.99 7.76
CA GLN A 109 33.05 -4.09 9.22
C GLN A 109 33.80 -5.35 9.67
N VAL A 110 34.39 -5.28 10.86
CA VAL A 110 35.10 -6.41 11.49
C VAL A 110 34.13 -7.22 12.34
N GLY A 111 34.06 -8.52 12.05
CA GLY A 111 33.27 -9.48 12.81
C GLY A 111 34.17 -10.36 13.67
N GLU A 112 33.74 -10.64 14.90
CA GLU A 112 34.41 -11.58 15.80
C GLU A 112 33.39 -12.50 16.49
N PHE A 113 33.66 -13.80 16.47
CA PHE A 113 32.87 -14.79 17.20
C PHE A 113 33.75 -15.92 17.71
N ALA A 114 33.25 -16.70 18.67
CA ALA A 114 34.04 -17.78 19.26
C ALA A 114 33.20 -19.00 19.65
N PHE A 115 33.88 -20.15 19.67
CA PHE A 115 33.37 -21.41 20.16
C PHE A 115 34.32 -22.01 21.20
N PRO A 116 33.81 -22.69 22.25
CA PRO A 116 34.66 -23.40 23.21
C PRO A 116 35.51 -24.49 22.53
N GLY A 117 36.72 -24.72 23.05
CA GLY A 117 37.64 -25.76 22.56
C GLY A 117 38.58 -25.32 21.44
N ASN A 118 39.17 -26.31 20.77
CA ASN A 118 40.08 -26.12 19.62
C ASN A 118 39.36 -26.51 18.34
N ILE A 119 39.07 -25.54 17.48
CA ILE A 119 38.24 -25.74 16.28
C ILE A 119 39.01 -25.24 15.06
N SER A 120 39.16 -26.09 14.05
CA SER A 120 39.71 -25.67 12.76
C SER A 120 38.59 -25.23 11.82
N ILE A 121 38.95 -24.41 10.83
CA ILE A 121 38.04 -23.78 9.88
C ILE A 121 38.44 -24.10 8.45
N VAL A 122 37.44 -24.31 7.60
CA VAL A 122 37.56 -24.24 6.14
C VAL A 122 36.55 -23.22 5.64
N SER A 123 37.00 -22.29 4.80
CA SER A 123 36.18 -21.18 4.29
C SER A 123 36.00 -21.30 2.77
N TYR A 124 34.79 -21.01 2.30
CA TYR A 124 34.38 -21.06 0.90
C TYR A 124 33.72 -19.72 0.53
N GLY A 125 34.54 -18.78 0.08
CA GLY A 125 34.08 -17.43 -0.28
C GLY A 125 35.21 -16.41 -0.28
N LYS A 126 34.85 -15.14 -0.37
CA LYS A 126 35.81 -14.03 -0.43
C LYS A 126 36.24 -13.54 0.96
N THR A 127 35.46 -13.84 2.00
CA THR A 127 35.78 -13.44 3.37
C THR A 127 36.89 -14.34 3.91
N ASN A 128 38.06 -13.74 4.16
CA ASN A 128 39.15 -14.43 4.84
C ASN A 128 38.91 -14.40 6.35
N VAL A 129 38.78 -15.58 6.95
CA VAL A 129 38.52 -15.75 8.38
C VAL A 129 39.76 -16.33 9.04
N THR A 130 40.27 -15.60 10.03
CA THR A 130 41.41 -16.03 10.84
C THR A 130 40.91 -16.73 12.09
N ALA A 131 41.51 -17.88 12.44
CA ALA A 131 41.19 -18.64 13.64
C ALA A 131 42.37 -18.65 14.61
N SER A 132 42.12 -18.37 15.88
CA SER A 132 43.15 -18.36 16.93
C SER A 132 42.65 -19.01 18.21
N ARG A 133 43.47 -19.87 18.81
CA ARG A 133 43.14 -20.52 20.09
C ARG A 133 43.55 -19.61 21.24
N VAL A 134 42.60 -19.32 22.14
CA VAL A 134 42.81 -18.46 23.31
C VAL A 134 42.60 -19.27 24.58
N LYS A 135 43.53 -19.16 25.54
CA LYS A 135 43.35 -19.73 26.87
C LYS A 135 42.40 -18.83 27.66
N ALA A 136 41.27 -19.36 28.11
CA ALA A 136 40.35 -18.63 28.98
C ALA A 136 40.82 -18.68 30.44
N ASN A 137 41.27 -19.85 30.88
CA ASN A 137 41.84 -20.08 32.21
C ASN A 137 42.81 -21.28 32.17
N ASN A 138 43.25 -21.78 33.33
CA ASN A 138 44.20 -22.89 33.42
C ASN A 138 43.68 -24.21 32.82
N THR A 139 42.36 -24.39 32.71
CA THR A 139 41.74 -25.66 32.28
C THR A 139 40.90 -25.53 31.01
N SER A 140 40.57 -24.31 30.57
CA SER A 140 39.62 -24.04 29.49
C SER A 140 40.22 -23.13 28.42
N ALA A 141 39.85 -23.37 27.17
CA ALA A 141 40.23 -22.56 26.02
C ALA A 141 39.06 -22.46 25.03
N TYR A 142 39.08 -21.44 24.19
CA TYR A 142 38.16 -21.26 23.09
C TYR A 142 38.92 -20.97 21.80
N THR A 143 38.26 -21.14 20.67
CA THR A 143 38.75 -20.70 19.37
C THR A 143 37.98 -19.47 18.94
N LYS A 144 38.72 -18.42 18.65
CA LYS A 144 38.24 -17.12 18.21
C LYS A 144 38.40 -16.99 16.70
N PHE A 145 37.37 -16.51 16.03
CA PHE A 145 37.32 -16.27 14.60
C PHE A 145 37.17 -14.76 14.34
N VAL A 146 38.07 -14.17 13.55
CA VAL A 146 38.06 -12.75 13.21
C VAL A 146 38.11 -12.59 11.70
N TYR A 147 37.28 -11.71 11.16
CA TYR A 147 37.23 -11.43 9.72
C TYR A 147 36.77 -9.99 9.44
N ASN A 148 37.07 -9.51 8.22
CA ASN A 148 36.44 -8.32 7.65
C ASN A 148 35.38 -8.77 6.65
N GLN A 149 34.13 -8.34 6.81
CA GLN A 149 33.02 -8.79 5.96
C GLN A 149 33.21 -8.33 4.52
N ALA A 150 33.40 -9.27 3.59
CA ALA A 150 33.35 -8.98 2.17
C ALA A 150 31.91 -8.89 1.68
N ILE A 151 31.70 -8.22 0.54
CA ILE A 151 30.42 -8.26 -0.19
C ILE A 151 30.14 -9.69 -0.65
N GLY A 152 28.91 -10.13 -0.49
CA GLY A 152 28.41 -11.46 -0.82
C GLY A 152 28.31 -12.37 0.39
N LYS A 153 28.43 -13.66 0.09
CA LYS A 153 28.37 -14.75 1.05
C LYS A 153 29.71 -15.47 1.14
N THR A 154 30.05 -15.89 2.34
CA THR A 154 31.10 -16.90 2.59
C THR A 154 30.52 -18.03 3.44
N ALA A 155 30.63 -19.28 2.97
CA ALA A 155 30.25 -20.46 3.74
C ALA A 155 31.47 -21.00 4.50
N ILE A 156 31.27 -21.48 5.72
CA ILE A 156 32.33 -21.90 6.63
C ILE A 156 31.99 -23.24 7.24
N GLN A 157 32.91 -24.20 7.16
CA GLN A 157 32.84 -25.47 7.88
C GLN A 157 33.80 -25.48 9.05
N LEU A 158 33.29 -25.78 10.23
CA LEU A 158 34.05 -25.91 11.46
C LEU A 158 34.25 -27.39 11.82
N SER A 159 35.41 -27.74 12.39
CA SER A 159 35.72 -29.13 12.77
C SER A 159 34.83 -29.71 13.87
N ASN A 160 34.04 -28.89 14.55
CA ASN A 160 33.02 -29.34 15.51
C ASN A 160 31.68 -29.70 14.85
N GLY A 161 31.58 -29.66 13.51
CA GLY A 161 30.38 -30.03 12.75
C GLY A 161 29.41 -28.88 12.48
N VAL A 162 29.72 -27.66 12.93
CA VAL A 162 28.93 -26.46 12.61
C VAL A 162 29.27 -25.97 11.20
N MET A 163 28.22 -25.65 10.44
CA MET A 163 28.32 -24.85 9.22
C MET A 163 27.91 -23.42 9.54
N MET A 164 28.54 -22.44 8.90
CA MET A 164 28.12 -21.05 9.03
C MET A 164 28.03 -20.36 7.67
N TYR A 165 27.05 -19.48 7.52
CA TYR A 165 27.00 -18.50 6.45
C TYR A 165 27.34 -17.13 7.01
N LEU A 166 28.38 -16.49 6.47
CA LEU A 166 28.70 -15.08 6.73
C LEU A 166 28.19 -14.25 5.55
N LEU A 167 27.17 -13.43 5.78
CA LEU A 167 26.51 -12.63 4.76
C LEU A 167 26.86 -11.15 4.97
N ASP A 168 27.09 -10.41 3.88
CA ASP A 168 26.89 -8.97 3.96
C ASP A 168 25.40 -8.64 4.07
N VAL A 169 25.07 -7.45 4.57
CA VAL A 169 23.66 -7.02 4.78
C VAL A 169 22.81 -7.13 3.51
N SER A 170 23.34 -6.76 2.34
CA SER A 170 22.57 -6.82 1.10
C SER A 170 22.31 -8.26 0.64
N THR A 171 23.26 -9.18 0.85
CA THR A 171 23.02 -10.61 0.61
C THR A 171 22.04 -11.19 1.61
N ALA A 172 22.10 -10.77 2.88
CA ALA A 172 21.17 -11.21 3.92
C ALA A 172 19.70 -10.82 3.63
N TRP A 173 19.46 -9.71 2.91
CA TRP A 173 18.11 -9.36 2.44
C TRP A 173 17.50 -10.37 1.45
N SER A 174 18.34 -11.15 0.77
CA SER A 174 17.93 -12.21 -0.16
C SER A 174 18.02 -13.61 0.42
N PHE A 175 18.23 -13.74 1.74
CA PHE A 175 18.24 -15.00 2.45
C PHE A 175 16.83 -15.34 2.93
N TRP A 176 16.44 -16.60 2.74
CA TRP A 176 15.15 -17.15 3.10
C TRP A 176 15.31 -18.45 3.88
N ALA A 177 14.43 -18.66 4.85
CA ALA A 177 14.33 -19.93 5.58
C ALA A 177 12.89 -20.47 5.49
N PRO A 178 12.43 -20.88 4.29
CA PRO A 178 11.05 -21.33 4.12
C PRO A 178 10.83 -22.64 4.89
N ALA A 179 9.67 -22.73 5.53
CA ALA A 179 9.23 -23.93 6.20
C ALA A 179 9.04 -25.08 5.19
N THR A 180 9.35 -26.29 5.63
CA THR A 180 9.01 -27.54 4.94
C THR A 180 7.80 -28.24 5.57
N THR A 181 7.11 -27.55 6.47
CA THR A 181 5.91 -27.98 7.17
C THR A 181 4.78 -26.96 6.98
N SER A 182 3.54 -27.42 7.17
CA SER A 182 2.37 -26.54 7.24
C SER A 182 2.11 -25.99 8.65
N ASP A 183 2.90 -26.41 9.66
CA ASP A 183 2.78 -25.87 11.03
C ASP A 183 3.25 -24.41 11.06
N PRO A 184 2.45 -23.45 11.58
CA PRO A 184 2.89 -22.08 11.76
C PRO A 184 4.04 -21.92 12.77
N ASN A 185 4.25 -22.88 13.68
CA ASN A 185 5.37 -22.89 14.63
C ASN A 185 6.53 -23.71 14.09
N VAL A 186 7.20 -23.17 13.08
CA VAL A 186 8.31 -23.83 12.38
C VAL A 186 9.47 -24.14 13.33
N ALA A 187 9.77 -25.41 13.54
CA ALA A 187 10.94 -25.82 14.30
C ALA A 187 12.23 -25.63 13.48
N ALA A 188 13.38 -25.52 14.14
CA ALA A 188 14.66 -25.27 13.47
C ALA A 188 15.07 -26.37 12.47
N ASN A 189 14.49 -27.57 12.56
CA ASN A 189 14.68 -28.71 11.67
C ASN A 189 13.56 -28.89 10.61
N GLU A 190 12.61 -27.96 10.53
CA GLU A 190 11.46 -28.03 9.61
C GLU A 190 11.50 -26.90 8.57
N GLN A 191 12.71 -26.61 8.08
CA GLN A 191 12.99 -25.55 7.12
C GLN A 191 14.19 -25.93 6.25
N ILE A 192 14.29 -25.31 5.08
CA ILE A 192 15.53 -25.24 4.30
C ILE A 192 16.08 -23.82 4.34
N PHE A 193 17.32 -23.63 3.90
CA PHE A 193 17.82 -22.28 3.62
C PHE A 193 17.93 -22.04 2.12
N ALA A 194 17.54 -20.86 1.67
CA ALA A 194 17.66 -20.44 0.28
C ALA A 194 18.23 -19.01 0.19
N ILE A 195 19.07 -18.74 -0.81
CA ILE A 195 19.68 -17.42 -1.04
C ILE A 195 19.58 -17.09 -2.52
N GLY A 196 19.22 -15.85 -2.86
CA GLY A 196 19.37 -15.31 -4.21
C GLY A 196 18.10 -14.73 -4.84
N PRO A 197 16.96 -15.45 -4.87
CA PRO A 197 15.72 -14.94 -5.46
C PRO A 197 15.14 -13.73 -4.73
N TYR A 198 14.24 -13.01 -5.40
CA TYR A 198 13.54 -11.86 -4.83
C TYR A 198 12.66 -12.26 -3.64
N LEU A 199 12.00 -13.43 -3.72
CA LEU A 199 11.18 -14.00 -2.66
C LEU A 199 11.22 -15.52 -2.74
N VAL A 200 11.21 -16.19 -1.58
CA VAL A 200 10.89 -17.62 -1.49
C VAL A 200 9.66 -17.76 -0.60
N ARG A 201 8.56 -18.24 -1.18
CA ARG A 201 7.25 -18.37 -0.52
C ARG A 201 7.19 -19.63 0.33
N ASN A 202 7.62 -20.76 -0.22
CA ASN A 202 7.61 -22.05 0.45
C ASN A 202 8.60 -23.02 -0.22
N ALA A 203 8.85 -24.14 0.46
CA ALA A 203 9.64 -25.22 -0.08
C ALA A 203 9.16 -26.58 0.41
N SER A 204 9.44 -27.62 -0.36
CA SER A 204 9.22 -29.01 0.05
C SER A 204 10.36 -29.90 -0.43
N VAL A 205 10.59 -31.01 0.27
CA VAL A 205 11.61 -31.99 -0.10
C VAL A 205 10.91 -33.32 -0.33
N SER A 206 11.13 -33.92 -1.50
CA SER A 206 10.59 -35.24 -1.85
C SER A 206 11.62 -36.03 -2.64
N SER A 207 11.98 -37.21 -2.15
CA SER A 207 13.01 -38.07 -2.73
C SER A 207 14.34 -37.31 -2.89
N ASN A 208 14.83 -37.13 -4.12
CA ASN A 208 16.08 -36.42 -4.43
C ASN A 208 15.87 -34.95 -4.87
N ILE A 209 14.65 -34.42 -4.75
CA ILE A 209 14.29 -33.09 -5.26
C ILE A 209 13.85 -32.17 -4.13
N VAL A 210 14.39 -30.96 -4.11
CA VAL A 210 13.85 -29.83 -3.35
C VAL A 210 13.05 -28.93 -4.29
N SER A 211 11.75 -28.81 -4.02
CA SER A 211 10.88 -27.89 -4.74
C SER A 211 10.85 -26.56 -3.99
N VAL A 212 11.16 -25.48 -4.67
CA VAL A 212 11.20 -24.12 -4.14
C VAL A 212 10.23 -23.28 -4.96
N HIS A 213 9.30 -22.62 -4.28
CA HIS A 213 8.29 -21.77 -4.90
C HIS A 213 8.56 -20.34 -4.46
N GLY A 214 8.67 -19.43 -5.41
CA GLY A 214 8.97 -18.04 -5.10
C GLY A 214 8.83 -17.12 -6.29
N ASP A 215 9.51 -15.99 -6.19
CA ASP A 215 9.46 -14.92 -7.16
C ASP A 215 10.89 -14.47 -7.49
N ASN A 216 11.10 -14.15 -8.75
CA ASN A 216 12.38 -13.69 -9.25
C ASN A 216 12.19 -12.58 -10.30
N THR A 217 13.21 -11.75 -10.51
CA THR A 217 13.12 -10.66 -11.49
C THR A 217 14.41 -10.55 -12.31
N ASN A 218 15.55 -10.47 -11.64
CA ASN A 218 16.87 -10.40 -12.26
C ASN A 218 17.53 -11.79 -12.35
N SER A 219 18.55 -11.91 -13.20
CA SER A 219 19.40 -13.09 -13.18
C SER A 219 20.10 -13.21 -11.82
N THR A 220 20.03 -14.39 -11.19
CA THR A 220 20.63 -14.66 -9.88
C THR A 220 21.00 -16.13 -9.76
N ILE A 221 21.79 -16.47 -8.75
CA ILE A 221 22.07 -17.87 -8.39
C ILE A 221 21.18 -18.20 -7.21
N LEU A 222 20.27 -19.16 -7.40
CA LEU A 222 19.55 -19.79 -6.30
C LEU A 222 20.48 -20.80 -5.64
N GLU A 223 20.88 -20.55 -4.40
CA GLU A 223 21.52 -21.55 -3.55
C GLU A 223 20.55 -22.08 -2.50
N VAL A 224 20.47 -23.39 -2.34
CA VAL A 224 19.59 -24.08 -1.39
C VAL A 224 20.40 -25.03 -0.51
N PHE A 225 20.32 -24.86 0.80
CA PHE A 225 20.87 -25.80 1.78
C PHE A 225 19.75 -26.64 2.40
N VAL A 226 19.70 -27.92 2.00
CA VAL A 226 18.73 -28.91 2.51
C VAL A 226 19.34 -29.79 3.60
N GLY A 227 20.66 -29.99 3.56
CA GLY A 227 21.40 -30.85 4.49
C GLY A 227 21.15 -32.36 4.36
N ASP A 228 20.25 -32.80 3.48
CA ASP A 228 20.13 -34.19 3.04
C ASP A 228 21.04 -34.44 1.82
N ALA A 229 21.96 -35.41 1.96
CA ALA A 229 22.91 -35.75 0.91
C ALA A 229 22.26 -36.41 -0.32
N ASN A 230 21.08 -37.02 -0.16
CA ASN A 230 20.33 -37.68 -1.23
C ASN A 230 19.60 -36.68 -2.15
N VAL A 231 19.44 -35.44 -1.72
CA VAL A 231 18.87 -34.38 -2.55
C VAL A 231 19.97 -33.81 -3.45
N ASP A 232 19.70 -33.81 -4.76
CA ASP A 232 20.65 -33.39 -5.79
C ASP A 232 20.04 -32.46 -6.85
N THR A 233 18.73 -32.23 -6.82
CA THR A 233 18.00 -31.47 -7.83
C THR A 233 17.15 -30.37 -7.19
N ILE A 234 17.25 -29.15 -7.71
CA ILE A 234 16.33 -28.05 -7.43
C ILE A 234 15.22 -28.04 -8.49
N ALA A 235 13.97 -27.97 -8.05
CA ALA A 235 12.85 -27.56 -8.88
C ALA A 235 12.38 -26.16 -8.45
N TRP A 236 12.41 -25.18 -9.35
CA TRP A 236 11.95 -23.82 -9.12
C TRP A 236 10.62 -23.60 -9.81
N ASN A 237 9.59 -23.21 -9.06
CA ASN A 237 8.24 -22.97 -9.59
C ASN A 237 7.68 -24.15 -10.44
N GLY A 238 8.08 -25.39 -10.11
CA GLY A 238 7.69 -26.61 -10.84
C GLY A 238 8.70 -27.08 -11.89
N GLU A 239 9.61 -26.21 -12.33
CA GLU A 239 10.61 -26.53 -13.36
C GLU A 239 11.92 -27.03 -12.76
N ARG A 240 12.41 -28.18 -13.26
CA ARG A 240 13.68 -28.76 -12.80
C ARG A 240 14.85 -27.98 -13.38
N LEU A 241 15.76 -27.55 -12.52
CA LEU A 241 16.93 -26.77 -12.93
C LEU A 241 18.19 -27.63 -13.03
N ALA A 242 19.11 -27.21 -13.90
CA ALA A 242 20.47 -27.76 -13.97
C ALA A 242 21.22 -27.46 -12.66
N THR A 243 21.21 -28.44 -11.75
CA THR A 243 21.66 -28.26 -10.37
C THR A 243 23.11 -28.72 -10.20
N LYS A 244 23.90 -27.93 -9.47
CA LYS A 244 25.26 -28.28 -9.03
C LYS A 244 25.30 -28.36 -7.51
N LYS A 245 26.16 -29.22 -6.96
CA LYS A 245 26.39 -29.31 -5.51
C LYS A 245 27.70 -28.60 -5.17
N THR A 246 27.66 -27.71 -4.19
CA THR A 246 28.86 -27.05 -3.65
C THR A 246 29.67 -28.05 -2.83
N VAL A 247 30.95 -27.74 -2.62
CA VAL A 247 31.84 -28.54 -1.76
C VAL A 247 31.34 -28.68 -0.32
N TYR A 248 30.51 -27.74 0.13
CA TYR A 248 29.92 -27.71 1.46
C TYR A 248 28.49 -28.25 1.51
N GLY A 249 27.98 -28.82 0.40
CA GLY A 249 26.74 -29.60 0.37
C GLY A 249 25.47 -28.82 -0.02
N ALA A 250 25.56 -27.52 -0.27
CA ALA A 250 24.44 -26.76 -0.81
C ALA A 250 24.22 -27.09 -2.29
N LEU A 251 23.00 -26.91 -2.78
CA LEU A 251 22.64 -27.00 -4.19
C LEU A 251 22.60 -25.61 -4.80
N THR A 252 23.05 -25.46 -6.04
CA THR A 252 23.00 -24.18 -6.76
C THR A 252 22.42 -24.37 -8.15
N ALA A 253 21.59 -23.43 -8.58
CA ALA A 253 21.09 -23.33 -9.94
C ALA A 253 21.00 -21.86 -10.38
N ASP A 254 21.15 -21.61 -11.68
CA ASP A 254 21.00 -20.28 -12.25
C ASP A 254 19.50 -19.99 -12.48
N LEU A 255 19.03 -18.85 -12.00
CA LEU A 255 17.73 -18.29 -12.36
C LEU A 255 17.94 -17.17 -13.37
N THR A 256 17.17 -17.20 -14.46
CA THR A 256 17.26 -16.20 -15.52
C THR A 256 16.43 -14.97 -15.20
N SER A 257 16.88 -13.80 -15.67
CA SER A 257 16.08 -12.57 -15.65
C SER A 257 14.79 -12.75 -16.46
N VAL A 258 13.69 -12.17 -15.97
CA VAL A 258 12.43 -12.03 -16.71
C VAL A 258 12.21 -10.63 -17.27
N LEU A 259 13.13 -9.69 -17.02
CA LEU A 259 12.99 -8.30 -17.47
C LEU A 259 12.96 -8.15 -19.00
N ASP A 260 13.51 -9.13 -19.74
CA ASP A 260 13.47 -9.15 -21.21
C ASP A 260 12.17 -9.75 -21.76
N ARG A 261 11.31 -10.32 -20.90
CA ARG A 261 9.99 -10.82 -21.33
C ARG A 261 9.11 -9.63 -21.69
N LYS A 262 8.55 -9.68 -22.90
CA LYS A 262 7.71 -8.61 -23.42
C LYS A 262 6.34 -8.61 -22.73
N VAL A 263 6.13 -7.64 -21.83
CA VAL A 263 4.80 -7.33 -21.29
C VAL A 263 4.21 -6.15 -22.06
N THR A 264 3.03 -6.35 -22.67
CA THR A 264 2.37 -5.29 -23.45
C THR A 264 1.34 -4.57 -22.59
N ILE A 265 1.58 -3.30 -22.28
CA ILE A 265 0.59 -2.43 -21.65
C ILE A 265 -0.10 -1.61 -22.75
N PRO A 266 -1.43 -1.75 -22.93
CA PRO A 266 -2.14 -1.11 -24.03
C PRO A 266 -2.28 0.40 -23.82
N THR A 267 -2.28 1.15 -24.92
CA THR A 267 -2.71 2.55 -24.91
C THR A 267 -4.23 2.61 -24.73
N LEU A 268 -4.69 3.44 -23.79
CA LEU A 268 -6.11 3.69 -23.58
C LEU A 268 -6.66 4.53 -24.74
N SER A 269 -7.64 4.00 -25.46
CA SER A 269 -8.24 4.63 -26.64
C SER A 269 -9.73 4.28 -26.75
N GLY A 270 -10.43 4.77 -27.78
CA GLY A 270 -11.84 4.42 -28.01
C GLY A 270 -12.80 4.93 -26.93
N TRP A 271 -12.42 5.97 -26.20
CA TRP A 271 -13.22 6.56 -25.13
C TRP A 271 -14.59 7.02 -25.61
N GLN A 272 -15.60 6.72 -24.80
CA GLN A 272 -16.96 7.25 -24.91
C GLN A 272 -17.21 8.21 -23.76
N VAL A 273 -17.93 9.29 -24.03
CA VAL A 273 -18.25 10.32 -23.05
C VAL A 273 -19.74 10.57 -22.97
N ALA A 274 -20.25 10.78 -21.77
CA ALA A 274 -21.62 11.19 -21.49
C ALA A 274 -21.67 12.29 -20.43
N ASP A 275 -22.77 13.05 -20.42
CA ASP A 275 -23.07 13.94 -19.30
C ASP A 275 -23.40 13.13 -18.03
N SER A 276 -22.80 13.51 -16.90
CA SER A 276 -23.04 12.90 -15.60
C SER A 276 -23.53 13.91 -14.56
N LEU A 277 -23.98 15.08 -15.02
CA LEU A 277 -24.76 16.03 -14.23
C LEU A 277 -25.96 16.60 -15.02
N PRO A 278 -26.84 15.77 -15.60
CA PRO A 278 -28.06 16.27 -16.24
C PRO A 278 -28.95 17.07 -15.27
N GLU A 279 -28.78 16.87 -13.97
CA GLU A 279 -29.49 17.58 -12.90
C GLU A 279 -29.09 19.03 -12.74
N MET A 280 -28.16 19.57 -13.55
CA MET A 280 -28.01 21.02 -13.61
C MET A 280 -29.18 21.68 -14.36
N ALA A 281 -29.85 20.94 -15.26
CA ALA A 281 -30.96 21.46 -16.03
C ALA A 281 -32.17 21.75 -15.15
N ARG A 282 -32.87 22.86 -15.45
CA ARG A 282 -34.04 23.29 -14.67
C ARG A 282 -35.19 22.28 -14.79
N ASP A 283 -35.39 21.75 -15.98
CA ASP A 283 -36.43 20.81 -16.37
C ASP A 283 -36.08 19.34 -16.13
N TYR A 284 -34.94 19.06 -15.48
CA TYR A 284 -34.63 17.71 -15.02
C TYR A 284 -35.70 17.19 -14.04
N ASP A 285 -36.21 15.99 -14.29
CA ASP A 285 -37.20 15.34 -13.43
C ASP A 285 -36.52 14.66 -12.23
N ASP A 286 -36.67 15.28 -11.06
CA ASP A 286 -36.20 14.75 -9.78
C ASP A 286 -37.36 14.28 -8.88
N SER A 287 -38.51 13.90 -9.47
CA SER A 287 -39.69 13.43 -8.74
C SER A 287 -39.43 12.20 -7.87
N SER A 288 -38.47 11.36 -8.26
CA SER A 288 -38.04 10.16 -7.53
C SER A 288 -37.08 10.44 -6.36
N TRP A 289 -36.57 11.67 -6.24
CA TRP A 289 -35.50 11.99 -5.28
C TRP A 289 -36.02 12.13 -3.84
N THR A 290 -35.14 11.84 -2.88
CA THR A 290 -35.46 11.98 -1.46
C THR A 290 -35.70 13.45 -1.11
N VAL A 291 -36.88 13.74 -0.57
CA VAL A 291 -37.22 15.09 -0.10
C VAL A 291 -36.54 15.37 1.25
N CYS A 292 -35.79 16.46 1.31
CA CYS A 292 -35.20 16.96 2.54
C CYS A 292 -36.23 17.75 3.35
N ASN A 293 -36.93 17.10 4.28
CA ASN A 293 -37.97 17.72 5.11
C ASN A 293 -37.74 17.57 6.63
N LYS A 294 -36.59 17.01 7.04
CA LYS A 294 -36.29 16.81 8.46
C LYS A 294 -36.00 18.15 9.14
N THR A 295 -36.56 18.35 10.32
CA THR A 295 -36.34 19.55 11.16
C THR A 295 -35.43 19.28 12.36
N ILE A 296 -35.08 18.01 12.59
CA ILE A 296 -34.20 17.55 13.66
C ILE A 296 -33.16 16.58 13.09
N THR A 297 -32.00 16.51 13.74
CA THR A 297 -30.90 15.60 13.41
C THR A 297 -30.35 14.95 14.67
N LEU A 298 -29.79 13.74 14.53
CA LEU A 298 -29.02 13.09 15.60
C LEU A 298 -27.54 13.44 15.53
N ALA A 299 -27.09 14.11 14.47
CA ALA A 299 -25.71 14.54 14.34
C ALA A 299 -25.36 15.55 15.48
N PRO A 300 -24.14 15.51 16.01
CA PRO A 300 -23.70 16.37 17.11
C PRO A 300 -23.44 17.82 16.66
N VAL A 301 -23.49 18.08 15.36
CA VAL A 301 -23.33 19.41 14.76
C VAL A 301 -24.71 19.98 14.51
N LYS A 302 -24.95 21.20 14.99
CA LYS A 302 -26.22 21.90 14.79
C LYS A 302 -26.33 22.38 13.33
N PRO A 303 -27.46 22.16 12.64
CA PRO A 303 -27.67 22.69 11.29
C PRO A 303 -27.71 24.21 11.30
N LEU A 304 -27.11 24.82 10.28
CA LEU A 304 -27.05 26.28 10.09
C LEU A 304 -28.34 26.84 9.47
N SER A 305 -29.14 25.99 8.83
CA SER A 305 -30.46 26.31 8.30
C SER A 305 -31.40 25.10 8.39
N LEU A 306 -32.71 25.32 8.22
CA LEU A 306 -33.68 24.24 8.06
C LEU A 306 -34.25 24.25 6.62
N PRO A 307 -34.68 23.10 6.08
CA PRO A 307 -34.60 21.74 6.65
C PRO A 307 -33.15 21.26 6.82
N VAL A 308 -32.94 20.18 7.58
CA VAL A 308 -31.63 19.54 7.72
C VAL A 308 -31.18 19.01 6.35
N LEU A 309 -29.94 19.29 5.95
CA LEU A 309 -29.35 18.87 4.66
C LEU A 309 -28.16 17.93 4.84
N TYR A 310 -28.13 17.19 5.95
CA TYR A 310 -27.08 16.20 6.23
C TYR A 310 -27.41 14.91 5.50
N SER A 311 -26.53 14.48 4.59
CA SER A 311 -26.77 13.31 3.73
C SER A 311 -27.07 12.02 4.50
N SER A 312 -26.38 11.78 5.62
CA SER A 312 -26.58 10.59 6.46
C SER A 312 -27.97 10.54 7.10
N ASP A 313 -28.61 11.69 7.34
CA ASP A 313 -29.99 11.72 7.83
C ASP A 313 -30.96 11.21 6.77
N TYR A 314 -30.58 11.17 5.49
CA TYR A 314 -31.40 10.67 4.38
C TYR A 314 -30.92 9.31 3.86
N GLY A 315 -30.07 8.60 4.62
CA GLY A 315 -29.62 7.25 4.29
C GLY A 315 -28.50 7.18 3.24
N TYR A 316 -27.83 8.31 2.97
CA TYR A 316 -26.73 8.40 2.01
C TYR A 316 -25.41 8.69 2.73
N TYR A 317 -24.50 7.70 2.76
CA TYR A 317 -23.30 7.75 3.63
C TYR A 317 -21.98 7.98 2.88
N SER A 318 -21.86 7.55 1.63
CA SER A 318 -20.60 7.52 0.86
C SER A 318 -20.68 8.22 -0.49
N GLY A 319 -19.53 8.67 -0.98
CA GLY A 319 -19.38 9.27 -2.31
C GLY A 319 -20.03 10.64 -2.45
N MET A 320 -20.01 11.20 -3.66
CA MET A 320 -20.54 12.53 -3.94
C MET A 320 -22.06 12.58 -3.73
N LYS A 321 -22.62 13.76 -3.49
CA LYS A 321 -24.07 13.99 -3.33
C LYS A 321 -24.52 15.11 -4.24
N VAL A 322 -25.77 15.02 -4.70
CA VAL A 322 -26.41 16.09 -5.46
C VAL A 322 -27.64 16.57 -4.70
N TYR A 323 -27.75 17.88 -4.52
CA TYR A 323 -28.89 18.54 -3.89
C TYR A 323 -29.59 19.42 -4.92
N ARG A 324 -30.92 19.54 -4.82
CA ARG A 324 -31.72 20.48 -5.63
C ARG A 324 -32.62 21.30 -4.71
N GLY A 325 -32.38 22.61 -4.65
CA GLY A 325 -33.11 23.57 -3.83
C GLY A 325 -34.01 24.47 -4.67
N TYR A 326 -35.33 24.38 -4.46
CA TYR A 326 -36.33 25.06 -5.26
C TYR A 326 -36.79 26.36 -4.62
N PHE A 327 -37.02 27.40 -5.43
CA PHE A 327 -37.64 28.66 -5.00
C PHE A 327 -38.37 29.36 -6.16
N ASP A 328 -39.23 30.32 -5.82
CA ASP A 328 -40.00 31.11 -6.79
C ASP A 328 -39.53 32.56 -6.84
N GLY A 329 -39.86 33.21 -7.95
CA GLY A 329 -39.67 34.64 -8.16
C GLY A 329 -38.27 35.03 -8.60
N GLU A 330 -38.18 36.25 -9.13
CA GLU A 330 -36.97 36.81 -9.72
C GLU A 330 -36.21 37.75 -8.76
N SER A 331 -36.65 37.83 -7.49
CA SER A 331 -36.07 38.75 -6.51
C SER A 331 -34.81 38.22 -5.80
N ALA A 332 -34.47 36.94 -6.00
CA ALA A 332 -33.29 36.33 -5.38
C ALA A 332 -32.00 36.89 -6.01
N THR A 333 -31.01 37.22 -5.19
CA THR A 333 -29.75 37.82 -5.65
C THR A 333 -28.53 36.98 -5.30
N SER A 334 -28.62 36.14 -4.27
CA SER A 334 -27.51 35.27 -3.84
C SER A 334 -28.00 34.15 -2.92
N ALA A 335 -27.11 33.22 -2.60
CA ALA A 335 -27.31 32.27 -1.51
C ALA A 335 -25.99 32.02 -0.74
N ASN A 336 -26.07 31.87 0.57
CA ASN A 336 -24.93 31.48 1.41
C ASN A 336 -25.02 30.00 1.71
N LEU A 337 -24.01 29.23 1.29
CA LEU A 337 -23.91 27.80 1.53
C LEU A 337 -22.69 27.49 2.39
N THR A 338 -22.85 26.51 3.27
CA THR A 338 -21.73 25.86 3.96
C THR A 338 -21.84 24.36 3.70
N ALA A 339 -20.79 23.77 3.15
CA ALA A 339 -20.71 22.33 2.89
C ALA A 339 -19.62 21.67 3.75
N GLN A 340 -19.82 20.41 4.09
CA GLN A 340 -18.86 19.58 4.83
C GLN A 340 -18.76 18.22 4.11
N GLY A 341 -17.66 17.98 3.42
CA GLY A 341 -17.37 16.73 2.71
C GLY A 341 -16.22 15.92 3.29
N GLY A 342 -15.55 16.46 4.32
CA GLY A 342 -14.24 16.00 4.81
C GLY A 342 -13.13 16.92 4.30
N LEU A 343 -11.89 16.70 4.77
CA LEU A 343 -10.72 17.46 4.27
C LEU A 343 -10.58 17.28 2.75
N ALA A 344 -10.14 18.34 2.07
CA ALA A 344 -9.98 18.43 0.61
C ALA A 344 -11.27 18.35 -0.23
N ALA A 345 -12.44 18.10 0.36
CA ALA A 345 -13.69 18.01 -0.40
C ALA A 345 -14.16 19.37 -0.95
N GLY A 346 -14.36 19.44 -2.27
CA GLY A 346 -14.95 20.59 -2.96
C GLY A 346 -16.48 20.55 -3.06
N TRP A 347 -17.05 21.64 -3.57
CA TRP A 347 -18.47 21.71 -3.94
C TRP A 347 -18.72 22.82 -4.95
N SER A 348 -19.71 22.64 -5.82
CA SER A 348 -20.08 23.57 -6.87
C SER A 348 -21.60 23.68 -6.94
N ALA A 349 -22.10 24.85 -7.34
CA ALA A 349 -23.52 25.14 -7.42
C ALA A 349 -23.91 25.81 -8.75
N TRP A 350 -25.01 25.33 -9.33
CA TRP A 350 -25.60 25.84 -10.57
C TRP A 350 -27.04 26.29 -10.31
N LEU A 351 -27.39 27.47 -10.79
CA LEU A 351 -28.76 27.99 -10.77
C LEU A 351 -29.34 27.90 -12.18
N ASN A 352 -30.37 27.08 -12.36
CA ASN A 352 -31.02 26.84 -13.65
C ASN A 352 -30.02 26.52 -14.78
N GLY A 353 -28.99 25.73 -14.48
CA GLY A 353 -27.94 25.32 -15.42
C GLY A 353 -26.72 26.25 -15.51
N LYS A 354 -26.73 27.43 -14.86
CA LYS A 354 -25.57 28.34 -14.85
C LYS A 354 -24.79 28.23 -13.55
N LEU A 355 -23.47 28.06 -13.63
CA LEU A 355 -22.60 28.09 -12.45
C LEU A 355 -22.72 29.44 -11.72
N VAL A 356 -22.97 29.39 -10.41
CA VAL A 356 -23.14 30.57 -9.54
C VAL A 356 -22.14 30.61 -8.39
N GLY A 357 -21.31 29.58 -8.24
CA GLY A 357 -20.21 29.55 -7.27
C GLY A 357 -19.93 28.17 -6.70
N GLY A 358 -19.10 28.14 -5.66
CA GLY A 358 -18.63 26.91 -5.02
C GLY A 358 -17.36 27.15 -4.21
N HIS A 359 -16.72 26.07 -3.78
CA HIS A 359 -15.38 26.11 -3.19
C HIS A 359 -14.57 24.90 -3.68
N PRO A 360 -13.31 25.09 -4.13
CA PRO A 360 -12.47 24.02 -4.70
C PRO A 360 -11.95 23.00 -3.67
N GLY A 361 -12.51 22.96 -2.46
CA GLY A 361 -11.95 22.21 -1.34
C GLY A 361 -10.70 22.84 -0.71
N ASN A 362 -10.29 22.31 0.43
CA ASN A 362 -9.12 22.76 1.19
C ASN A 362 -8.58 21.59 2.04
N ALA A 363 -7.27 21.35 1.98
CA ALA A 363 -6.63 20.23 2.67
C ALA A 363 -6.71 20.30 4.22
N SER A 364 -7.03 21.47 4.78
CA SER A 364 -7.04 21.74 6.23
C SER A 364 -8.42 22.08 6.80
N LEU A 365 -9.45 22.21 5.96
CA LEU A 365 -10.79 22.59 6.40
C LEU A 365 -11.79 21.45 6.12
N LEU A 366 -12.46 20.97 7.18
CA LEU A 366 -13.50 19.95 7.07
C LEU A 366 -14.76 20.48 6.37
N SER A 367 -15.05 21.77 6.58
CA SER A 367 -16.18 22.48 6.01
C SER A 367 -15.73 23.79 5.39
N THR A 368 -16.35 24.16 4.28
CA THR A 368 -16.10 25.44 3.59
C THR A 368 -17.42 26.16 3.32
N SER A 369 -17.37 27.48 3.24
CA SER A 369 -18.55 28.33 2.98
C SER A 369 -18.33 29.18 1.74
N GLY A 370 -19.40 29.51 1.04
CA GLY A 370 -19.38 30.33 -0.17
C GLY A 370 -20.65 31.15 -0.32
N VAL A 371 -20.50 32.37 -0.82
CA VAL A 371 -21.61 33.22 -1.28
C VAL A 371 -21.77 33.00 -2.78
N LEU A 372 -22.93 32.51 -3.19
CA LEU A 372 -23.26 32.28 -4.59
C LEU A 372 -23.80 33.56 -5.21
N ASP A 373 -23.28 33.91 -6.38
CA ASP A 373 -23.69 35.12 -7.12
C ASP A 373 -24.69 34.76 -8.22
N PHE A 374 -25.90 35.31 -8.13
CA PHE A 374 -26.97 35.05 -9.12
C PHE A 374 -27.04 36.10 -10.22
N SER A 375 -26.16 37.12 -10.22
CA SER A 375 -26.22 38.25 -11.16
C SER A 375 -26.17 37.84 -12.63
N GLY A 376 -25.48 36.74 -12.95
CA GLY A 376 -25.36 36.18 -14.30
C GLY A 376 -26.35 35.06 -14.64
N ALA A 377 -27.23 34.68 -13.72
CA ALA A 377 -28.18 33.58 -13.91
C ALA A 377 -29.57 34.11 -14.28
N LYS A 378 -30.26 33.42 -15.19
CA LYS A 378 -31.65 33.73 -15.52
C LYS A 378 -32.57 33.14 -14.46
N LEU A 379 -33.34 34.02 -13.81
CA LEU A 379 -34.44 33.64 -12.92
C LEU A 379 -35.77 33.60 -13.67
N TYR A 380 -36.70 32.87 -13.08
CA TYR A 380 -38.07 32.68 -13.56
C TYR A 380 -39.06 32.97 -12.44
N ASP A 381 -40.30 33.27 -12.79
CA ASP A 381 -41.38 33.46 -11.81
C ASP A 381 -41.60 32.23 -10.91
N LYS A 382 -41.36 31.02 -11.44
CA LYS A 382 -41.56 29.76 -10.73
C LYS A 382 -40.47 28.75 -11.01
N ASP A 383 -40.26 27.88 -10.03
CA ASP A 383 -39.44 26.69 -10.15
C ASP A 383 -38.00 26.99 -10.58
N ASN A 384 -37.41 28.04 -9.98
CA ASN A 384 -35.96 28.18 -10.00
C ASN A 384 -35.35 27.05 -9.17
N VAL A 385 -34.26 26.48 -9.65
CA VAL A 385 -33.56 25.39 -8.97
C VAL A 385 -32.08 25.70 -8.82
N LEU A 386 -31.61 25.59 -7.58
CA LEU A 386 -30.20 25.60 -7.23
C LEU A 386 -29.72 24.14 -7.06
N THR A 387 -28.98 23.64 -8.03
CA THR A 387 -28.34 22.33 -7.99
C THR A 387 -26.97 22.45 -7.34
N VAL A 388 -26.68 21.65 -6.32
CA VAL A 388 -25.40 21.68 -5.60
C VAL A 388 -24.79 20.28 -5.58
N VAL A 389 -23.58 20.14 -6.10
CA VAL A 389 -22.80 18.90 -5.96
C VAL A 389 -21.82 19.08 -4.81
N THR A 390 -21.85 18.16 -3.84
CA THR A 390 -20.89 18.14 -2.74
C THR A 390 -20.00 16.91 -2.86
N ASP A 391 -18.69 17.14 -2.78
CA ASP A 391 -17.72 16.07 -2.78
C ASP A 391 -17.68 15.31 -1.42
N TYR A 392 -17.04 14.15 -1.42
CA TYR A 392 -16.86 13.28 -0.26
C TYR A 392 -15.46 12.67 -0.23
N THR A 393 -14.78 12.80 0.90
CA THR A 393 -13.43 12.24 1.12
C THR A 393 -13.37 11.27 2.29
N GLY A 394 -14.52 10.72 2.72
CA GLY A 394 -14.62 9.81 3.86
C GLY A 394 -15.27 10.46 5.09
N HIS A 395 -15.59 9.64 6.09
CA HIS A 395 -15.92 10.11 7.45
C HIS A 395 -14.66 10.29 8.29
N ASP A 396 -14.73 11.16 9.30
CA ASP A 396 -13.59 11.41 10.18
C ASP A 396 -13.38 10.24 11.15
N GLU A 397 -12.13 9.96 11.48
CA GLU A 397 -11.80 9.03 12.55
C GLU A 397 -12.30 9.53 13.92
N THR A 398 -12.45 8.64 14.89
CA THR A 398 -12.86 9.01 16.26
C THR A 398 -11.82 9.87 17.02
N SER A 399 -10.62 10.05 16.46
CA SER A 399 -9.57 10.96 16.92
C SER A 399 -9.87 12.43 16.60
N THR A 400 -10.76 12.69 15.63
CA THR A 400 -11.22 14.04 15.28
C THR A 400 -12.39 14.47 16.18
N GLY A 401 -12.52 15.77 16.46
CA GLY A 401 -13.65 16.28 17.24
C GLY A 401 -15.00 15.83 16.66
N LYS A 402 -15.83 15.16 17.48
CA LYS A 402 -17.08 14.45 17.11
C LYS A 402 -16.92 13.26 16.13
N GLY A 403 -15.75 13.08 15.55
CA GLY A 403 -15.31 11.92 14.77
C GLY A 403 -16.29 11.49 13.68
N ALA A 404 -16.55 10.19 13.57
CA ALA A 404 -17.42 9.61 12.55
C ALA A 404 -18.84 10.18 12.55
N ALA A 405 -19.30 10.80 13.65
CA ALA A 405 -20.60 11.44 13.75
C ALA A 405 -20.66 12.82 13.08
N ASN A 406 -19.54 13.39 12.64
CA ASN A 406 -19.54 14.62 11.85
C ASN A 406 -20.37 14.43 10.58
N PRO A 407 -21.34 15.32 10.30
CA PRO A 407 -22.20 15.17 9.15
C PRO A 407 -21.42 15.33 7.84
N ARG A 408 -22.03 14.85 6.75
CA ARG A 408 -21.60 15.11 5.38
C ARG A 408 -22.74 15.74 4.59
N GLY A 409 -22.45 16.63 3.65
CA GLY A 409 -23.45 17.35 2.87
C GLY A 409 -23.45 18.85 3.13
N LEU A 410 -24.63 19.47 3.11
CA LEU A 410 -24.77 20.90 3.39
C LEU A 410 -25.04 21.14 4.88
N LEU A 411 -24.18 21.91 5.53
CA LEU A 411 -24.41 22.35 6.90
C LEU A 411 -25.54 23.39 6.99
N GLY A 412 -25.71 24.19 5.93
CA GLY A 412 -26.88 25.02 5.71
C GLY A 412 -26.82 25.77 4.38
N ALA A 413 -27.98 26.29 3.98
CA ALA A 413 -28.20 27.06 2.78
C ALA A 413 -29.22 28.17 3.06
N VAL A 414 -28.83 29.43 2.84
CA VAL A 414 -29.68 30.60 3.10
C VAL A 414 -29.82 31.43 1.83
N LEU A 415 -31.04 31.52 1.30
CA LEU A 415 -31.37 32.31 0.12
C LEU A 415 -31.50 33.80 0.48
N LYS A 416 -31.00 34.67 -0.39
CA LYS A 416 -31.04 36.13 -0.22
C LYS A 416 -31.73 36.80 -1.39
N SER A 417 -32.47 37.86 -1.09
CA SER A 417 -33.08 38.76 -2.06
C SER A 417 -32.48 40.16 -1.97
N SER A 418 -32.94 41.06 -2.84
CA SER A 418 -32.57 42.49 -2.84
C SER A 418 -32.57 43.10 -1.43
N GLY A 419 -31.55 43.90 -1.12
CA GLY A 419 -31.38 44.51 0.21
C GLY A 419 -30.88 43.54 1.28
N ASN A 420 -30.34 42.37 0.89
CA ASN A 420 -29.83 41.32 1.79
C ASN A 420 -30.91 40.70 2.71
N ALA A 421 -32.18 40.85 2.33
CA ALA A 421 -33.29 40.20 3.01
C ALA A 421 -33.23 38.67 2.80
N THR A 422 -33.63 37.91 3.81
CA THR A 422 -33.67 36.45 3.72
C THR A 422 -34.93 36.01 2.97
N ALA A 423 -34.74 35.25 1.90
CA ALA A 423 -35.80 34.56 1.18
C ALA A 423 -35.84 33.08 1.59
N SER A 424 -36.86 32.35 1.18
CA SER A 424 -37.04 30.94 1.55
C SER A 424 -36.91 30.04 0.32
N PHE A 425 -36.17 28.95 0.47
CA PHE A 425 -36.34 27.79 -0.39
C PHE A 425 -37.69 27.13 -0.07
N LYS A 426 -38.43 26.74 -1.11
CA LYS A 426 -39.67 25.97 -0.99
C LYS A 426 -39.42 24.53 -0.55
N GLN A 427 -38.40 23.92 -1.12
CA GLN A 427 -38.10 22.51 -0.93
C GLN A 427 -36.63 22.24 -1.26
N TRP A 428 -36.06 21.28 -0.56
CA TRP A 428 -34.79 20.66 -0.92
C TRP A 428 -35.02 19.19 -1.23
N LYS A 429 -34.30 18.66 -2.22
CA LYS A 429 -34.16 17.23 -2.49
C LYS A 429 -32.69 16.85 -2.51
N ILE A 430 -32.41 15.59 -2.23
CA ILE A 430 -31.06 15.01 -2.25
C ILE A 430 -31.08 13.67 -2.96
N GLN A 431 -30.03 13.42 -3.73
CA GLN A 431 -29.67 12.12 -4.25
C GLN A 431 -28.24 11.76 -3.84
N GLY A 432 -28.10 10.54 -3.29
CA GLY A 432 -26.82 9.87 -3.07
C GLY A 432 -26.72 8.62 -3.94
N ASN A 433 -26.01 7.61 -3.46
CA ASN A 433 -25.81 6.34 -4.19
C ASN A 433 -27.15 5.65 -4.53
N ALA A 434 -27.14 4.88 -5.62
CA ALA A 434 -28.30 4.10 -6.04
C ALA A 434 -28.73 3.13 -4.94
N GLY A 435 -30.04 3.03 -4.72
CA GLY A 435 -30.62 2.23 -3.64
C GLY A 435 -30.41 2.77 -2.21
N GLY A 436 -29.66 3.87 -2.02
CA GLY A 436 -29.36 4.43 -0.70
C GLY A 436 -28.79 3.37 0.25
N SER A 437 -29.50 3.07 1.34
CA SER A 437 -29.05 2.09 2.34
C SER A 437 -29.28 0.62 1.96
N ALA A 438 -29.86 0.33 0.80
CA ALA A 438 -30.20 -1.05 0.39
C ALA A 438 -29.00 -1.91 -0.04
N ASN A 439 -27.80 -1.32 -0.19
CA ASN A 439 -26.56 -1.99 -0.62
C ASN A 439 -26.75 -2.92 -1.84
N ILE A 440 -27.17 -2.35 -2.97
CA ILE A 440 -27.53 -3.07 -4.19
C ILE A 440 -26.32 -3.70 -4.93
N ASP A 441 -25.09 -3.40 -4.51
CA ASP A 441 -23.86 -4.06 -4.96
C ASP A 441 -23.09 -4.61 -3.74
N PRO A 442 -23.51 -5.75 -3.17
CA PRO A 442 -22.91 -6.29 -1.95
C PRO A 442 -21.48 -6.80 -2.15
N VAL A 443 -21.04 -7.06 -3.39
CA VAL A 443 -19.68 -7.53 -3.69
C VAL A 443 -18.68 -6.38 -3.58
N ARG A 444 -19.03 -5.19 -4.10
CA ARG A 444 -18.20 -3.98 -3.95
C ARG A 444 -18.46 -3.24 -2.64
N GLY A 445 -19.60 -3.51 -2.01
CA GLY A 445 -19.98 -3.01 -0.69
C GLY A 445 -20.57 -1.60 -0.74
N PRO A 446 -21.03 -1.10 0.42
CA PRO A 446 -21.89 0.08 0.50
C PRO A 446 -21.17 1.42 0.27
N LEU A 447 -19.84 1.42 0.12
CA LEU A 447 -19.03 2.63 0.03
C LEU A 447 -18.47 2.89 -1.38
N ASN A 448 -18.62 1.93 -2.30
CA ASN A 448 -18.03 1.98 -3.64
C ASN A 448 -18.61 3.11 -4.50
N GLU A 449 -19.90 3.39 -4.31
CA GLU A 449 -20.66 4.33 -5.14
C GLU A 449 -21.06 5.57 -4.35
N GLY A 450 -21.05 6.70 -5.06
CA GLY A 450 -21.68 7.96 -4.72
C GLY A 450 -22.92 8.24 -5.58
N GLY A 451 -23.38 9.48 -5.53
CA GLY A 451 -24.62 9.92 -6.14
C GLY A 451 -24.51 10.57 -7.50
N LEU A 452 -23.38 10.49 -8.21
CA LEU A 452 -23.33 11.01 -9.59
C LEU A 452 -24.21 10.18 -10.53
N TYR A 453 -24.76 10.81 -11.57
CA TYR A 453 -25.66 10.13 -12.51
C TYR A 453 -25.07 8.84 -13.10
N GLY A 454 -23.80 8.87 -13.54
CA GLY A 454 -23.11 7.69 -14.05
C GLY A 454 -22.84 6.60 -13.00
N GLU A 455 -22.64 6.98 -11.73
CA GLU A 455 -22.58 6.02 -10.62
C GLU A 455 -23.96 5.36 -10.45
N ARG A 456 -25.04 6.15 -10.33
CA ARG A 456 -26.39 5.61 -10.09
C ARG A 456 -26.87 4.68 -11.19
N LEU A 457 -26.55 5.01 -12.44
CA LEU A 457 -26.86 4.15 -13.59
C LEU A 457 -25.88 3.00 -13.79
N GLY A 458 -24.82 2.90 -12.98
CA GLY A 458 -23.87 1.80 -13.00
C GLY A 458 -22.96 1.80 -14.23
N TRP A 459 -22.67 2.96 -14.82
CA TRP A 459 -21.83 3.07 -16.02
C TRP A 459 -20.37 2.62 -15.79
N HIS A 460 -19.93 2.52 -14.55
CA HIS A 460 -18.62 1.95 -14.16
C HIS A 460 -18.60 0.41 -14.23
N LEU A 461 -19.76 -0.26 -14.24
CA LEU A 461 -19.85 -1.70 -14.05
C LEU A 461 -19.42 -2.47 -15.32
N PRO A 462 -18.76 -3.64 -15.18
CA PRO A 462 -18.46 -4.52 -16.30
C PRO A 462 -19.71 -4.89 -17.10
N GLY A 463 -19.59 -5.01 -18.42
CA GLY A 463 -20.69 -5.37 -19.30
C GLY A 463 -21.59 -4.21 -19.74
N PHE A 464 -21.59 -3.05 -19.05
CA PHE A 464 -22.28 -1.85 -19.54
C PHE A 464 -21.78 -1.46 -20.93
N GLN A 465 -22.71 -1.15 -21.84
CA GLN A 465 -22.39 -0.69 -23.19
C GLN A 465 -22.89 0.75 -23.37
N PRO A 466 -22.01 1.73 -23.68
CA PRO A 466 -22.41 3.09 -23.98
C PRO A 466 -23.29 3.08 -25.22
N SER A 467 -24.55 3.50 -25.07
CA SER A 467 -25.56 3.44 -26.12
C SER A 467 -26.58 4.57 -25.99
N GLY A 468 -27.20 4.95 -27.11
CA GLY A 468 -28.16 6.05 -27.20
C GLY A 468 -27.52 7.42 -27.40
N ASP A 469 -28.38 8.43 -27.58
CA ASP A 469 -27.96 9.79 -27.97
C ASP A 469 -27.20 10.56 -26.87
N ASN A 470 -27.16 10.01 -25.65
CA ASN A 470 -26.47 10.60 -24.50
C ASN A 470 -24.95 10.32 -24.49
N TRP A 471 -24.48 9.43 -25.36
CA TRP A 471 -23.07 9.05 -25.48
C TRP A 471 -22.49 9.51 -26.81
N SER A 472 -21.25 10.00 -26.77
CA SER A 472 -20.49 10.36 -27.96
C SER A 472 -19.03 9.92 -27.83
N VAL A 473 -18.32 9.87 -28.97
CA VAL A 473 -16.86 9.76 -28.95
C VAL A 473 -16.28 11.02 -28.34
N GLY A 474 -15.31 10.88 -27.44
CA GLY A 474 -14.57 12.00 -26.83
C GLY A 474 -13.48 11.49 -25.89
N SER A 475 -12.62 12.35 -25.37
CA SER A 475 -11.48 11.94 -24.55
C SER A 475 -11.33 12.76 -23.26
N PRO A 476 -10.84 12.18 -22.14
CA PRO A 476 -10.46 12.96 -20.95
C PRO A 476 -9.44 14.07 -21.24
N ALA A 477 -8.67 13.94 -22.33
CA ALA A 477 -7.72 14.97 -22.79
C ALA A 477 -8.38 16.17 -23.49
N GLU A 478 -9.57 15.97 -24.07
CA GLU A 478 -10.41 17.08 -24.54
C GLU A 478 -11.10 17.73 -23.33
N GLY A 479 -11.61 16.90 -22.41
CA GLY A 479 -12.17 17.33 -21.15
C GLY A 479 -13.45 18.17 -21.29
N LEU A 480 -13.67 19.03 -20.31
CA LEU A 480 -14.75 20.02 -20.30
C LEU A 480 -14.16 21.41 -20.55
N ASN A 481 -14.88 22.28 -21.27
CA ASN A 481 -14.56 23.70 -21.46
C ASN A 481 -15.40 24.63 -20.57
N SER A 482 -16.23 24.06 -19.70
CA SER A 482 -17.06 24.75 -18.71
C SER A 482 -17.16 23.89 -17.46
N SER A 483 -17.78 24.43 -16.40
CA SER A 483 -18.11 23.64 -15.23
C SER A 483 -19.13 22.54 -15.56
N GLY A 484 -19.06 21.44 -14.81
CA GLY A 484 -19.95 20.28 -14.99
C GLY A 484 -19.24 18.98 -14.69
N ILE A 485 -19.90 17.85 -14.97
CA ILE A 485 -19.36 16.52 -14.74
C ILE A 485 -19.55 15.67 -15.98
N LYS A 486 -18.45 15.19 -16.56
CA LYS A 486 -18.49 14.21 -17.66
C LYS A 486 -18.02 12.85 -17.17
N TRP A 487 -18.64 11.81 -17.71
CA TRP A 487 -18.25 10.43 -17.51
C TRP A 487 -17.54 9.92 -18.75
N TYR A 488 -16.33 9.42 -18.59
CA TYR A 488 -15.53 8.82 -19.66
C TYR A 488 -15.42 7.33 -19.42
N LEU A 489 -15.64 6.53 -20.46
CA LEU A 489 -15.60 5.08 -20.42
C LEU A 489 -14.73 4.54 -21.55
N THR A 490 -13.83 3.63 -21.23
CA THR A 490 -13.08 2.84 -22.22
C THR A 490 -12.96 1.39 -21.77
N THR A 491 -12.60 0.52 -22.70
CA THR A 491 -12.24 -0.86 -22.42
C THR A 491 -10.90 -1.20 -23.07
N PHE A 492 -10.12 -2.06 -22.43
CA PHE A 492 -8.85 -2.56 -22.94
C PHE A 492 -8.68 -4.03 -22.55
N GLU A 493 -7.75 -4.73 -23.20
CA GLU A 493 -7.43 -6.12 -22.88
C GLU A 493 -5.98 -6.23 -22.40
N LEU A 494 -5.76 -7.10 -21.42
CA LEU A 494 -4.44 -7.54 -21.01
C LEU A 494 -4.29 -9.02 -21.34
N ASP A 495 -3.05 -9.43 -21.61
CA ASP A 495 -2.65 -10.82 -21.84
C ASP A 495 -1.27 -11.02 -21.21
N ILE A 496 -1.22 -10.88 -19.88
CA ILE A 496 0.00 -11.07 -19.09
C ILE A 496 0.19 -12.58 -18.90
N ASP A 497 1.40 -13.08 -19.17
CA ASP A 497 1.74 -14.48 -18.99
C ASP A 497 1.42 -14.95 -17.56
N SER A 498 0.87 -16.17 -17.42
CA SER A 498 0.32 -16.66 -16.14
C SER A 498 1.34 -16.86 -15.02
N ASP A 499 2.62 -16.93 -15.37
CA ASP A 499 3.75 -17.07 -14.45
C ASP A 499 4.41 -15.72 -14.12
N LEU A 500 3.78 -14.60 -14.49
CA LEU A 500 4.24 -13.25 -14.18
C LEU A 500 3.32 -12.54 -13.17
N ASP A 501 3.95 -11.90 -12.19
CA ASP A 501 3.37 -10.78 -11.44
C ASP A 501 3.82 -9.46 -12.09
N VAL A 502 2.85 -8.73 -12.65
CA VAL A 502 3.04 -7.41 -13.21
C VAL A 502 2.08 -6.45 -12.53
N PRO A 503 2.51 -5.72 -11.49
CA PRO A 503 1.65 -4.72 -10.88
C PRO A 503 1.37 -3.60 -11.89
N VAL A 504 0.10 -3.41 -12.24
CA VAL A 504 -0.38 -2.40 -13.20
C VAL A 504 -1.00 -1.23 -12.44
N GLY A 505 -0.80 -0.01 -12.91
CA GLY A 505 -1.47 1.18 -12.39
C GLY A 505 -1.87 2.17 -13.48
N LEU A 506 -2.70 3.15 -13.09
CA LEU A 506 -3.05 4.32 -13.89
C LEU A 506 -2.23 5.52 -13.43
N GLU A 507 -1.60 6.22 -14.37
CA GLU A 507 -0.99 7.52 -14.16
C GLU A 507 -1.88 8.62 -14.75
N LEU A 508 -2.16 9.63 -13.93
CA LEU A 508 -2.94 10.80 -14.29
C LEU A 508 -2.13 12.07 -14.11
N SER A 509 -2.28 13.00 -15.05
CA SER A 509 -1.90 14.40 -14.86
C SER A 509 -2.95 15.33 -15.46
N ALA A 510 -2.93 16.59 -15.01
CA ALA A 510 -3.75 17.66 -15.56
C ALA A 510 -2.90 18.92 -15.77
N PRO A 511 -3.31 19.82 -16.67
CA PRO A 511 -2.67 21.12 -16.82
C PRO A 511 -2.60 21.89 -15.49
N SER A 512 -1.52 22.63 -15.27
CA SER A 512 -1.37 23.46 -14.07
C SER A 512 -2.55 24.43 -13.89
N GLY A 513 -3.05 24.52 -12.67
CA GLY A 513 -4.23 25.34 -12.33
C GLY A 513 -5.58 24.69 -12.65
N THR A 514 -5.61 23.45 -13.15
CA THR A 514 -6.87 22.70 -13.31
C THR A 514 -7.53 22.49 -11.94
N VAL A 515 -8.75 22.98 -11.80
CA VAL A 515 -9.59 22.80 -10.60
C VAL A 515 -10.66 21.75 -10.90
N ALA A 516 -10.39 20.53 -10.46
CA ALA A 516 -11.26 19.39 -10.75
C ALA A 516 -11.22 18.33 -9.64
N SER A 517 -12.23 17.47 -9.63
CA SER A 517 -12.27 16.24 -8.85
C SER A 517 -12.52 15.07 -9.80
N VAL A 518 -11.65 14.07 -9.79
CA VAL A 518 -11.73 12.92 -10.68
C VAL A 518 -11.87 11.63 -9.88
N GLN A 519 -12.88 10.81 -10.15
CA GLN A 519 -12.95 9.45 -9.59
C GLN A 519 -12.53 8.43 -10.64
N ILE A 520 -11.81 7.40 -10.21
CA ILE A 520 -11.26 6.35 -11.07
C ILE A 520 -11.98 5.05 -10.74
N PHE A 521 -12.58 4.41 -11.74
CA PHE A 521 -13.23 3.11 -11.59
C PHE A 521 -12.57 2.06 -12.48
N MET A 522 -12.08 0.98 -11.88
CA MET A 522 -11.56 -0.20 -12.58
C MET A 522 -12.52 -1.37 -12.36
N ASN A 523 -13.09 -1.92 -13.45
CA ASN A 523 -14.06 -3.02 -13.43
C ASN A 523 -15.18 -2.83 -12.38
N GLY A 524 -15.67 -1.60 -12.28
CA GLY A 524 -16.74 -1.20 -11.36
C GLY A 524 -16.28 -0.76 -9.97
N TYR A 525 -15.03 -1.01 -9.57
CA TYR A 525 -14.50 -0.59 -8.28
C TYR A 525 -13.92 0.82 -8.34
N GLN A 526 -14.39 1.72 -7.47
CA GLN A 526 -13.78 3.03 -7.30
C GLN A 526 -12.43 2.85 -6.58
N TYR A 527 -11.34 3.10 -7.30
CA TYR A 527 -9.98 2.75 -6.89
C TYR A 527 -9.04 3.95 -6.78
N GLY A 528 -9.58 5.16 -6.87
CA GLY A 528 -8.78 6.35 -6.75
C GLY A 528 -9.60 7.61 -6.94
N LYS A 529 -9.11 8.66 -6.30
CA LYS A 529 -9.62 10.01 -6.46
C LYS A 529 -8.46 10.96 -6.69
N TYR A 530 -8.51 11.69 -7.78
CA TYR A 530 -7.48 12.62 -8.20
C TYR A 530 -8.01 14.05 -8.15
N ILE A 531 -7.37 14.89 -7.34
CA ILE A 531 -7.70 16.30 -7.15
C ILE A 531 -6.44 17.13 -7.51
N PRO A 532 -6.24 17.51 -8.78
CA PRO A 532 -4.97 18.05 -9.29
C PRO A 532 -4.46 19.29 -8.55
N HIS A 533 -5.34 20.17 -8.09
CA HIS A 533 -4.99 21.39 -7.36
C HIS A 533 -4.70 21.18 -5.86
N ILE A 534 -4.85 19.94 -5.35
CA ILE A 534 -4.56 19.57 -3.95
C ILE A 534 -3.47 18.49 -3.88
N GLY A 535 -3.60 17.40 -4.62
CA GLY A 535 -2.63 16.31 -4.68
C GLY A 535 -2.51 15.48 -3.38
N PRO A 536 -1.41 14.72 -3.19
CA PRO A 536 -0.25 14.60 -4.08
C PRO A 536 -0.31 13.40 -5.05
N GLN A 537 -1.29 12.50 -4.90
CA GLN A 537 -1.29 11.23 -5.61
C GLN A 537 -1.60 11.39 -7.10
N THR A 538 -0.72 10.87 -7.97
CA THR A 538 -0.87 10.85 -9.44
C THR A 538 -0.85 9.45 -10.04
N ARG A 539 -0.53 8.42 -9.23
CA ARG A 539 -0.43 7.02 -9.64
C ARG A 539 -1.31 6.15 -8.76
N PHE A 540 -2.11 5.29 -9.40
CA PHE A 540 -3.16 4.50 -8.77
C PHE A 540 -2.99 3.02 -9.16
N PRO A 541 -2.50 2.15 -8.25
CA PRO A 541 -2.29 0.74 -8.57
C PRO A 541 -3.61 -0.03 -8.58
N PHE A 542 -3.73 -1.03 -9.45
CA PHE A 542 -4.86 -1.95 -9.51
C PHE A 542 -4.38 -3.38 -9.22
N PRO A 543 -4.78 -4.00 -8.11
CA PRO A 543 -4.38 -5.36 -7.82
C PRO A 543 -5.12 -6.36 -8.72
N PRO A 544 -4.49 -7.51 -9.03
CA PRO A 544 -5.18 -8.63 -9.69
C PRO A 544 -6.47 -9.00 -8.95
N GLY A 545 -7.51 -9.29 -9.72
CA GLY A 545 -8.87 -9.50 -9.23
C GLY A 545 -9.75 -8.27 -9.32
N ILE A 546 -9.18 -7.08 -9.15
CA ILE A 546 -9.82 -5.83 -9.59
C ILE A 546 -9.51 -5.59 -11.05
N ILE A 547 -8.24 -5.67 -11.44
CA ILE A 547 -7.83 -5.75 -12.84
C ILE A 547 -7.76 -7.21 -13.29
N ASN A 548 -8.19 -7.47 -14.52
CA ASN A 548 -8.06 -8.76 -15.18
C ASN A 548 -6.73 -8.76 -15.94
N ASN A 549 -5.73 -9.49 -15.41
CA ASN A 549 -4.41 -9.62 -16.06
C ASN A 549 -4.47 -10.38 -17.39
N GLN A 550 -5.51 -11.21 -17.57
CA GLN A 550 -5.84 -11.90 -18.81
C GLN A 550 -7.30 -11.66 -19.14
N GLY A 551 -7.55 -10.88 -20.19
CA GLY A 551 -8.87 -10.55 -20.70
C GLY A 551 -9.27 -9.08 -20.59
N LYS A 552 -10.58 -8.85 -20.73
CA LYS A 552 -11.17 -7.51 -20.87
C LYS A 552 -11.28 -6.78 -19.54
N ASN A 553 -10.96 -5.49 -19.58
CA ASN A 553 -11.10 -4.54 -18.49
C ASN A 553 -11.94 -3.34 -18.93
N THR A 554 -12.70 -2.78 -18.00
CA THR A 554 -13.45 -1.53 -18.13
C THR A 554 -12.83 -0.47 -17.22
N LEU A 555 -12.43 0.65 -17.80
CA LEU A 555 -11.96 1.82 -17.06
C LEU A 555 -12.97 2.96 -17.25
N ALA A 556 -13.46 3.51 -16.14
CA ALA A 556 -14.29 4.69 -16.16
C ALA A 556 -13.67 5.81 -15.31
N LEU A 557 -13.83 7.05 -15.78
CA LEU A 557 -13.44 8.25 -15.08
C LEU A 557 -14.64 9.19 -14.98
N SER A 558 -14.99 9.63 -13.78
CA SER A 558 -15.81 10.84 -13.64
C SER A 558 -14.87 12.04 -13.56
N VAL A 559 -15.06 13.05 -14.40
CA VAL A 559 -14.28 14.30 -14.36
C VAL A 559 -15.24 15.44 -14.05
N TRP A 560 -15.13 15.96 -12.83
CA TRP A 560 -15.86 17.12 -12.39
C TRP A 560 -14.99 18.36 -12.55
N ALA A 561 -15.31 19.22 -13.52
CA ALA A 561 -14.74 20.55 -13.64
C ALA A 561 -15.50 21.51 -12.71
N GLU A 562 -14.83 22.03 -11.68
CA GLU A 562 -15.49 22.81 -10.63
C GLU A 562 -15.67 24.30 -10.99
N THR A 563 -15.10 24.74 -12.12
CA THR A 563 -15.14 26.13 -12.59
C THR A 563 -15.43 26.22 -14.08
N ASP A 564 -15.89 27.38 -14.54
CA ASP A 564 -16.14 27.65 -15.97
C ASP A 564 -14.85 27.73 -16.82
N ALA A 565 -13.67 27.59 -16.23
CA ALA A 565 -12.43 27.34 -17.00
C ALA A 565 -12.38 25.92 -17.59
N GLY A 566 -13.27 25.03 -17.14
CA GLY A 566 -13.28 23.63 -17.56
C GLY A 566 -12.28 22.76 -16.79
N GLY A 567 -12.04 21.56 -17.31
CA GLY A 567 -11.15 20.58 -16.69
C GLY A 567 -10.83 19.45 -17.66
N LYS A 568 -9.53 19.15 -17.82
CA LYS A 568 -9.03 18.10 -18.71
C LYS A 568 -7.79 17.43 -18.13
N LEU A 569 -7.49 16.23 -18.61
CA LEU A 569 -6.33 15.44 -18.21
C LEU A 569 -5.32 15.35 -19.36
N ASP A 570 -4.09 15.81 -19.17
CA ASP A 570 -3.07 15.75 -20.23
C ASP A 570 -2.36 14.39 -20.30
N ASN A 571 -2.43 13.58 -19.24
CA ASN A 571 -2.04 12.17 -19.25
C ASN A 571 -3.11 11.29 -18.60
N VAL A 572 -3.45 10.20 -19.30
CA VAL A 572 -4.25 9.09 -18.79
C VAL A 572 -3.66 7.82 -19.38
N SER A 573 -2.75 7.17 -18.65
CA SER A 573 -1.99 6.03 -19.17
C SER A 573 -1.87 4.90 -18.16
N LEU A 574 -1.95 3.67 -18.66
CA LEU A 574 -1.57 2.49 -17.89
C LEU A 574 -0.06 2.34 -17.92
N PHE A 575 0.50 1.83 -16.82
CA PHE A 575 1.91 1.46 -16.74
C PHE A 575 2.10 0.22 -15.86
N ALA A 576 3.20 -0.49 -16.08
CA ALA A 576 3.67 -1.54 -15.18
C ALA A 576 4.69 -0.97 -14.19
N TYR A 577 4.56 -1.28 -12.90
CA TYR A 577 5.54 -0.88 -11.90
C TYR A 577 6.83 -1.69 -11.99
N ASN A 578 6.70 -2.99 -12.26
CA ASN A 578 7.80 -3.93 -12.45
C ASN A 578 7.28 -5.25 -13.06
N VAL A 579 8.17 -6.21 -13.28
CA VAL A 579 7.86 -7.58 -13.71
C VAL A 579 8.60 -8.58 -12.84
N TYR A 580 7.87 -9.57 -12.32
CA TYR A 580 8.40 -10.69 -11.54
C TYR A 580 7.90 -12.01 -12.13
N GLU A 581 8.79 -12.98 -12.27
CA GLU A 581 8.39 -14.39 -12.29
C GLU A 581 7.76 -14.71 -10.94
N THR A 582 6.70 -15.51 -10.91
CA THR A 582 6.03 -15.88 -9.67
C THR A 582 5.47 -17.29 -9.70
N SER A 583 5.40 -17.90 -8.53
CA SER A 583 4.64 -19.14 -8.30
C SER A 583 3.19 -18.91 -7.90
N PHE A 584 2.77 -17.66 -7.70
CA PHE A 584 1.40 -17.33 -7.34
C PHE A 584 0.53 -17.16 -8.59
N ASP A 585 -0.65 -17.78 -8.60
CA ASP A 585 -1.57 -17.68 -9.74
C ASP A 585 -2.33 -16.35 -9.73
N PHE A 586 -1.73 -15.29 -10.29
CA PHE A 586 -2.39 -14.00 -10.49
C PHE A 586 -3.37 -13.99 -11.68
N ALA A 587 -3.29 -15.00 -12.56
CA ALA A 587 -4.14 -15.15 -13.74
C ALA A 587 -5.44 -15.94 -13.46
N GLN A 588 -5.65 -16.39 -12.22
CA GLN A 588 -6.85 -17.12 -11.84
C GLN A 588 -8.15 -16.34 -12.14
N ASN A 589 -9.27 -17.07 -12.22
CA ASN A 589 -10.55 -16.46 -12.55
C ASN A 589 -11.13 -15.66 -11.37
N TRP A 590 -11.18 -14.33 -11.53
CA TRP A 590 -11.70 -13.39 -10.55
C TRP A 590 -13.12 -12.88 -10.84
N THR A 591 -13.85 -13.43 -11.82
CA THR A 591 -15.15 -12.88 -12.27
C THR A 591 -16.19 -12.77 -11.16
N TYR A 592 -16.09 -13.60 -10.11
CA TYR A 592 -16.98 -13.55 -8.95
C TYR A 592 -16.86 -12.24 -8.15
N LEU A 593 -15.73 -11.53 -8.25
CA LEU A 593 -15.52 -10.20 -7.67
C LEU A 593 -16.10 -9.08 -8.54
N GLN A 594 -16.49 -9.36 -9.78
CA GLN A 594 -16.84 -8.32 -10.74
C GLN A 594 -18.26 -8.52 -11.28
N PRO A 595 -19.32 -8.44 -10.44
CA PRO A 595 -20.68 -8.52 -10.93
C PRO A 595 -20.92 -7.42 -11.97
N GLY A 596 -21.57 -7.81 -13.06
CA GLY A 596 -21.81 -6.96 -14.22
C GLY A 596 -23.03 -6.05 -14.07
N TRP A 597 -23.15 -5.13 -15.02
CA TRP A 597 -24.27 -4.22 -15.14
C TRP A 597 -25.59 -4.92 -15.49
N THR A 598 -26.71 -4.41 -14.98
CA THR A 598 -28.06 -4.82 -15.37
C THR A 598 -28.95 -3.60 -15.66
N SER A 599 -29.97 -3.78 -16.50
CA SER A 599 -30.92 -2.71 -16.84
C SER A 599 -31.74 -2.20 -15.65
N GLU A 600 -31.76 -2.93 -14.52
CA GLU A 600 -32.41 -2.48 -13.28
C GLU A 600 -31.82 -1.18 -12.74
N ARG A 601 -30.56 -0.85 -13.07
CA ARG A 601 -29.92 0.42 -12.69
C ARG A 601 -30.62 1.64 -13.31
N LEU A 602 -31.33 1.47 -14.42
CA LEU A 602 -32.02 2.58 -15.12
C LEU A 602 -33.14 3.22 -14.29
N GLN A 603 -33.65 2.53 -13.27
CA GLN A 603 -34.65 3.11 -12.36
C GLN A 603 -34.08 4.24 -11.46
N TYR A 604 -32.75 4.38 -11.39
CA TYR A 604 -32.06 5.38 -10.58
C TYR A 604 -31.57 6.59 -11.39
N ALA A 605 -32.07 6.75 -12.62
CA ALA A 605 -31.85 7.94 -13.43
C ALA A 605 -32.23 9.18 -12.62
#